data_AF-A0A1Q7G270-F1
#
_entry.id   AF-A0A1Q7G270-F1
#
_cell.length_a   1.000
_cell.length_b   1.000
_cell.length_c   1.000
_cell.angle_alpha   90.00
_cell.angle_beta   90.00
_cell.angle_gamma   90.00
#
_symmetry.space_group_name_H-M   'P 1'
#
loop_
_entity.id
_entity.type
_entity.pdbx_description
1 polymer ?
#
loop_
_entity_poly.entity_id
_entity_poly.type
_entity_poly.pdbx_seq_one_letter_code
_entity_poly.pdbx_strand_id
1 'polypeptide(L)'
;MSRTRNRCLADLLARLQSALAGRYTIERPLGRGGMATVYLARDLKHDRLIALKVLHAELAAALGAERFLREIRLAARLQHPHVLSVHDSGEAAGQLWFTMPYVEGESLRDRLQRERQLSLADALRIAQEAAEALDYAHRHGVIHRDVKPENILLAEGHSLLADFGIARALQGGDQLTETGMAVGTPAYMSPEQASGERALDARTDVYARRGR
;
A
#
# COMPACT_ATOMS: atom_id res chain seq x y z
N MET A 1 -24.02 10.29 16.68
CA MET A 1 -23.27 9.12 16.16
C MET A 1 -21.76 9.38 15.95
N SER A 2 -21.25 10.62 15.98
CA SER A 2 -19.81 10.94 15.76
C SER A 2 -18.89 10.68 16.99
N ARG A 3 -19.39 10.88 18.22
CA ARG A 3 -18.57 10.75 19.45
C ARG A 3 -18.13 9.32 19.80
N THR A 4 -18.93 8.30 19.47
CA THR A 4 -18.63 6.90 19.81
C THR A 4 -17.56 6.28 18.90
N ARG A 5 -17.55 6.65 17.61
CA ARG A 5 -16.50 6.22 16.65
C ARG A 5 -15.13 6.80 16.98
N ASN A 6 -15.07 8.07 17.39
CA ASN A 6 -13.81 8.71 17.77
C ASN A 6 -13.19 8.09 19.03
N ARG A 7 -14.02 7.64 19.98
CA ARG A 7 -13.55 6.99 21.21
C ARG A 7 -12.95 5.60 20.91
N CYS A 8 -13.64 4.80 20.08
CA CYS A 8 -13.14 3.50 19.62
C CYS A 8 -11.80 3.57 18.85
N LEU A 9 -11.62 4.61 18.02
CA LEU A 9 -10.38 4.81 17.27
C LEU A 9 -9.20 5.20 18.19
N ALA A 10 -9.44 6.08 19.15
CA ALA A 10 -8.44 6.44 20.16
C ALA A 10 -8.04 5.22 21.00
N ASP A 11 -9.01 4.39 21.38
CA ASP A 11 -8.76 3.14 22.13
C ASP A 11 -7.98 2.11 21.30
N LEU A 12 -8.21 2.03 19.99
CA LEU A 12 -7.42 1.17 19.09
C LEU A 12 -5.98 1.67 18.96
N LEU A 13 -5.79 2.99 18.78
CA LEU A 13 -4.45 3.58 18.67
C LEU A 13 -3.64 3.37 19.95
N ALA A 14 -4.24 3.56 21.12
CA ALA A 14 -3.58 3.30 22.40
C ALA A 14 -3.14 1.84 22.55
N ARG A 15 -4.00 0.89 22.15
CA ARG A 15 -3.66 -0.55 22.14
C ARG A 15 -2.52 -0.86 21.17
N LEU A 16 -2.52 -0.26 19.99
CA LEU A 16 -1.44 -0.42 19.01
C LEU A 16 -0.12 0.17 19.51
N GLN A 17 -0.14 1.38 20.08
CA GLN A 17 1.02 2.01 20.70
C GLN A 17 1.60 1.13 21.80
N SER A 18 0.76 0.57 22.67
CA SER A 18 1.20 -0.36 23.71
C SER A 18 1.77 -1.66 23.14
N ALA A 19 1.16 -2.22 22.09
CA ALA A 19 1.58 -3.50 21.51
C ALA A 19 2.87 -3.39 20.67
N LEU A 20 3.14 -2.22 20.11
CA LEU A 20 4.37 -1.93 19.35
C LEU A 20 5.42 -1.19 20.18
N ALA A 21 5.13 -0.90 21.45
CA ALA A 21 6.06 -0.25 22.37
C ALA A 21 7.39 -1.02 22.43
N GLY A 22 8.49 -0.28 22.49
CA GLY A 22 9.84 -0.83 22.49
C GLY A 22 10.40 -1.18 21.10
N ARG A 23 9.56 -1.29 20.06
CA ARG A 23 9.99 -1.40 18.66
C ARG A 23 9.75 -0.12 17.89
N TYR A 24 8.55 0.44 18.03
CA TYR A 24 8.15 1.64 17.30
C TYR A 24 7.46 2.65 18.23
N THR A 25 7.72 3.93 18.01
CA THR A 25 6.97 5.03 18.61
C THR A 25 6.10 5.68 17.54
N ILE A 26 4.78 5.55 17.66
CA ILE A 26 3.82 6.15 16.71
C ILE A 26 3.68 7.64 17.05
N GLU A 27 4.02 8.51 16.10
CA GLU A 27 4.03 9.96 16.29
C GLU A 27 2.70 10.61 15.89
N ARG A 28 2.30 10.47 14.62
CA ARG A 28 1.08 11.10 14.08
C ARG A 28 0.52 10.37 12.85
N PRO A 29 -0.78 10.49 12.53
CA PRO A 29 -1.29 10.00 11.26
C PRO A 29 -0.70 10.81 10.08
N LEU A 30 -0.35 10.11 9.01
CA LEU A 30 0.02 10.68 7.71
C LEU A 30 -1.18 10.72 6.76
N GLY A 31 -2.04 9.71 6.82
CA GLY A 31 -3.22 9.61 5.98
C GLY A 31 -4.11 8.44 6.36
N ARG A 32 -5.38 8.51 5.96
CA ARG A 32 -6.36 7.45 6.15
C ARG A 32 -7.03 7.13 4.82
N GLY A 33 -6.76 5.94 4.31
CA GLY A 33 -7.43 5.39 3.14
C GLY A 33 -8.65 4.56 3.51
N GLY A 34 -9.32 3.99 2.50
CA GLY A 34 -10.47 3.11 2.69
C GLY A 34 -10.14 1.75 3.30
N MET A 35 -8.87 1.34 3.27
CA MET A 35 -8.42 0.00 3.69
C MET A 35 -7.44 0.02 4.87
N ALA A 36 -6.78 1.15 5.09
CA ALA A 36 -5.68 1.27 6.04
C ALA A 36 -5.51 2.70 6.54
N THR A 37 -4.85 2.84 7.67
CA THR A 37 -4.36 4.12 8.18
C THR A 37 -2.84 4.08 8.22
N VAL A 38 -2.20 5.14 7.72
CA VAL A 38 -0.74 5.26 7.72
C VAL A 38 -0.33 6.26 8.79
N TYR A 39 0.63 5.88 9.62
CA TYR A 39 1.19 6.71 10.66
C TYR A 39 2.68 6.95 10.40
N LEU A 40 3.15 8.14 10.75
CA LEU A 40 4.57 8.38 10.96
C LEU A 40 4.94 7.75 12.29
N ALA A 41 6.00 6.95 12.30
CA ALA A 41 6.53 6.38 13.52
C ALA A 41 8.06 6.37 13.48
N ARG A 42 8.68 6.20 14.64
CA ARG A 42 10.12 6.03 14.80
C ARG A 42 10.45 4.58 15.10
N ASP A 43 11.35 4.00 14.32
CA ASP A 43 12.00 2.72 14.62
C ASP A 43 13.05 2.94 15.71
N LEU A 44 12.77 2.44 16.92
CA LEU A 44 13.62 2.67 18.09
C LEU A 44 14.95 1.90 18.04
N LYS A 45 15.02 0.83 17.23
CA LYS A 45 16.23 0.03 17.10
C LYS A 45 17.28 0.72 16.22
N HIS A 46 16.83 1.38 15.16
CA HIS A 46 17.70 2.00 14.17
C HIS A 46 17.65 3.54 14.16
N ASP A 47 16.86 4.13 15.07
CA ASP A 47 16.60 5.57 15.20
C ASP A 47 16.29 6.28 13.87
N ARG A 48 15.27 5.79 13.17
CA ARG A 48 14.84 6.36 11.88
C ARG A 48 13.32 6.51 11.80
N LEU A 49 12.88 7.46 11.00
CA LEU A 49 11.46 7.61 10.67
C LEU A 49 11.02 6.53 9.68
N ILE A 50 9.85 5.97 9.93
CA ILE A 50 9.19 4.97 9.08
C ILE A 50 7.72 5.35 8.90
N ALA A 51 7.13 4.87 7.80
CA ALA A 51 5.69 4.85 7.62
C ALA A 51 5.15 3.50 8.12
N LEU A 52 4.29 3.54 9.15
CA LEU A 52 3.59 2.38 9.69
C LEU A 52 2.18 2.33 9.10
N LYS A 53 1.91 1.36 8.23
CA LYS A 53 0.60 1.15 7.64
C LYS A 53 -0.14 0.06 8.41
N VAL A 54 -1.31 0.42 8.94
CA VAL A 54 -2.16 -0.46 9.76
C VAL A 54 -3.47 -0.68 8.99
N LEU A 55 -3.78 -1.94 8.67
CA LEU A 55 -5.03 -2.30 8.01
C LEU A 55 -6.21 -2.10 8.96
N HIS A 56 -7.40 -1.82 8.40
CA HIS A 56 -8.62 -1.73 9.22
C HIS A 56 -9.09 -3.14 9.63
N ALA A 57 -9.78 -3.22 10.77
CA ALA A 57 -10.14 -4.49 11.42
C ALA A 57 -11.00 -5.39 10.51
N GLU A 58 -11.92 -4.79 9.77
CA GLU A 58 -12.82 -5.49 8.85
C GLU A 58 -12.05 -6.22 7.76
N LEU A 59 -10.95 -5.61 7.30
CA LEU A 59 -10.09 -6.20 6.29
C LEU A 59 -9.22 -7.29 6.90
N ALA A 60 -8.58 -7.03 8.05
CA ALA A 60 -7.75 -8.02 8.73
C ALA A 60 -8.50 -9.35 8.99
N ALA A 61 -9.77 -9.28 9.38
CA ALA A 61 -10.63 -10.44 9.60
C ALA A 61 -10.93 -11.22 8.30
N ALA A 62 -11.12 -10.53 7.17
CA ALA A 62 -11.44 -11.15 5.88
C ALA A 62 -10.23 -11.80 5.18
N LEU A 63 -9.02 -11.28 5.41
CA LEU A 63 -7.80 -11.71 4.72
C LEU A 63 -7.19 -13.01 5.25
N GLY A 64 -7.33 -13.24 6.55
CA GLY A 64 -6.49 -14.18 7.29
C GLY A 64 -5.05 -13.68 7.46
N ALA A 65 -4.59 -13.59 8.71
CA ALA A 65 -3.26 -13.07 9.05
C ALA A 65 -2.12 -13.81 8.34
N GLU A 66 -2.18 -15.14 8.27
CA GLU A 66 -1.14 -15.97 7.66
C GLU A 66 -0.94 -15.66 6.18
N ARG A 67 -2.04 -15.44 5.45
CA ARG A 67 -2.01 -15.14 4.01
C ARG A 67 -1.38 -13.79 3.76
N PHE A 68 -1.78 -12.78 4.52
CA PHE A 68 -1.18 -11.45 4.46
C PHE A 68 0.31 -11.49 4.74
N LEU A 69 0.72 -12.13 5.85
CA LEU A 69 2.13 -12.25 6.23
C LEU A 69 2.94 -13.03 5.19
N ARG A 70 2.34 -14.01 4.51
CA ARG A 70 3.01 -14.74 3.41
C ARG A 70 3.25 -13.86 2.20
N GLU A 71 2.23 -13.15 1.71
CA GLU A 71 2.35 -12.31 0.52
C GLU A 71 3.24 -11.09 0.78
N ILE A 72 3.15 -10.46 1.95
CA ILE A 72 3.99 -9.31 2.27
C ILE A 72 5.47 -9.68 2.43
N ARG A 73 5.79 -10.90 2.89
CA ARG A 73 7.16 -11.42 2.89
C ARG A 73 7.72 -11.60 1.48
N LEU A 74 6.89 -11.91 0.48
CA LEU A 74 7.33 -11.96 -0.92
C LEU A 74 7.65 -10.55 -1.42
N ALA A 75 6.77 -9.58 -1.14
CA ALA A 75 7.00 -8.18 -1.49
C ALA A 75 8.24 -7.59 -0.79
N ALA A 76 8.48 -7.94 0.47
CA ALA A 76 9.65 -7.49 1.25
C ALA A 76 10.99 -7.97 0.69
N ARG A 77 11.01 -8.98 -0.19
CA ARG A 77 12.23 -9.46 -0.87
C ARG A 77 12.62 -8.59 -2.05
N LEU A 78 11.71 -7.74 -2.56
CA LEU A 78 12.00 -6.88 -3.68
C LEU A 78 12.97 -5.77 -3.25
N GLN A 79 14.10 -5.68 -3.93
CA GLN A 79 15.12 -4.66 -3.71
C GLN A 79 15.46 -3.99 -5.04
N HIS A 80 14.89 -2.82 -5.27
CA HIS A 80 15.05 -2.07 -6.51
C HIS A 80 14.99 -0.56 -6.23
N PRO A 81 15.76 0.29 -6.92
CA PRO A 81 15.78 1.74 -6.68
C PRO A 81 14.41 2.43 -6.75
N HIS A 82 13.50 1.91 -7.59
CA HIS A 82 12.15 2.43 -7.80
C HIS A 82 11.06 1.63 -7.08
N VAL A 83 11.42 0.75 -6.14
CA VAL A 83 10.48 -0.01 -5.31
C VAL A 83 10.59 0.43 -3.86
N LEU A 84 9.47 0.84 -3.27
CA LEU A 84 9.41 1.10 -1.84
C LEU A 84 9.28 -0.21 -1.06
N SER A 85 10.42 -0.75 -0.64
CA SER A 85 10.48 -2.04 0.05
C SER A 85 9.85 -1.99 1.45
N VAL A 86 9.14 -3.07 1.80
CA VAL A 86 8.65 -3.30 3.16
C VAL A 86 9.83 -3.63 4.08
N HIS A 87 9.88 -3.01 5.26
CA HIS A 87 10.91 -3.23 6.27
C HIS A 87 10.53 -4.31 7.28
N ASP A 88 9.31 -4.25 7.81
CA ASP A 88 8.79 -5.21 8.78
C ASP A 88 7.28 -5.38 8.61
N SER A 89 6.72 -6.47 9.13
CA SER A 89 5.29 -6.73 9.11
C SER A 89 4.89 -7.64 10.27
N GLY A 90 3.65 -7.53 10.71
CA GLY A 90 3.16 -8.36 11.80
C GLY A 90 1.69 -8.16 12.10
N GLU A 91 1.31 -8.72 13.24
CA GLU A 91 0.01 -8.52 13.87
C GLU A 91 0.21 -7.91 15.25
N ALA A 92 -0.58 -6.91 15.60
CA ALA A 92 -0.58 -6.29 16.92
C ALA A 92 -1.98 -5.77 17.25
N ALA A 93 -2.46 -6.03 18.47
CA ALA A 93 -3.80 -5.63 18.91
C ALA A 93 -4.93 -6.03 17.94
N GLY A 94 -4.82 -7.20 17.29
CA GLY A 94 -5.78 -7.70 16.30
C GLY A 94 -5.77 -6.94 14.97
N GLN A 95 -4.72 -6.16 14.69
CA GLN A 95 -4.53 -5.48 13.41
C GLN A 95 -3.28 -5.98 12.71
N LEU A 96 -3.41 -6.18 11.41
CA LEU A 96 -2.28 -6.41 10.52
C LEU A 96 -1.60 -5.09 10.20
N TRP A 97 -0.28 -5.08 10.25
CA TRP A 97 0.51 -3.90 9.99
C TRP A 97 1.79 -4.24 9.25
N PHE A 98 2.36 -3.21 8.62
CA PHE A 98 3.69 -3.26 8.06
C PHE A 98 4.34 -1.89 8.05
N THR A 99 5.67 -1.89 7.99
CA THR A 99 6.48 -0.68 7.94
C THR A 99 7.23 -0.57 6.63
N MET A 100 7.46 0.65 6.20
CA MET A 100 8.26 0.99 5.01
C MET A 100 9.04 2.28 5.28
N PRO A 101 10.07 2.61 4.48
CA PRO A 101 10.73 3.91 4.61
C PRO A 101 9.70 5.05 4.62
N TYR A 102 9.92 6.02 5.51
CA TYR A 102 9.19 7.28 5.40
C TYR A 102 9.77 8.06 4.22
N VAL A 103 8.93 8.36 3.24
CA VAL A 103 9.31 9.12 2.06
C VAL A 103 8.87 10.57 2.25
N GLU A 104 9.84 11.48 2.30
CA GLU A 104 9.60 12.91 2.34
C GLU A 104 9.28 13.40 0.92
N GLY A 105 7.99 13.50 0.61
CA GLY A 105 7.50 13.79 -0.72
C GLY A 105 5.98 13.81 -0.81
N GLU A 106 5.45 13.74 -2.02
CA GLU A 106 4.01 13.65 -2.29
C GLU A 106 3.70 12.48 -3.22
N SER A 107 2.45 12.05 -3.28
CA SER A 107 2.04 11.05 -4.28
C SER A 107 1.90 11.69 -5.66
N LEU A 108 2.01 10.90 -6.72
CA LEU A 108 1.70 11.34 -8.08
C LEU A 108 0.26 11.85 -8.18
N ARG A 109 -0.67 11.29 -7.40
CA ARG A 109 -2.05 11.81 -7.29
C ARG A 109 -2.06 13.26 -6.83
N ASP A 110 -1.36 13.58 -5.76
CA ASP A 110 -1.34 14.93 -5.17
C ASP A 110 -0.73 15.92 -6.17
N ARG A 111 0.37 15.51 -6.82
CA ARG A 111 1.03 16.29 -7.88
C ARG A 111 0.07 16.60 -9.03
N LEU A 112 -0.65 15.60 -9.52
CA LEU A 112 -1.63 15.75 -10.61
C LEU A 112 -2.83 16.61 -10.20
N GLN A 113 -3.27 16.55 -8.94
CA GLN A 113 -4.33 17.44 -8.44
C GLN A 113 -3.88 18.89 -8.40
N ARG A 114 -2.63 19.12 -7.99
CA ARG A 114 -2.03 20.46 -7.86
C ARG A 114 -1.71 21.10 -9.21
N GLU A 115 -1.11 20.35 -10.14
CA GLU A 115 -0.65 20.90 -11.42
C GLU A 115 -1.58 20.67 -12.60
N ARG A 116 -2.53 19.74 -12.49
CA ARG A 116 -3.44 19.27 -13.57
C ARG A 116 -2.74 18.54 -14.72
N GLN A 117 -1.55 18.97 -15.12
CA GLN A 117 -0.76 18.35 -16.18
C GLN A 117 0.72 18.33 -15.80
N LEU A 118 1.38 17.23 -16.14
CA LEU A 118 2.83 17.09 -16.01
C LEU A 118 3.51 17.51 -17.31
N SER A 119 4.77 17.94 -17.19
CA SER A 119 5.63 18.06 -18.36
C SER A 119 5.79 16.70 -19.04
N LEU A 120 6.00 16.68 -20.36
CA LEU A 120 6.27 15.43 -21.08
C LEU A 120 7.50 14.72 -20.52
N ALA A 121 8.53 15.48 -20.15
CA ALA A 121 9.76 14.95 -19.56
C ALA A 121 9.48 14.23 -18.23
N ASP A 122 8.71 14.83 -17.32
CA ASP A 122 8.35 14.20 -16.04
C ASP A 122 7.47 12.98 -16.24
N ALA A 123 6.48 13.06 -17.14
CA ALA A 123 5.60 11.94 -17.43
C ALA A 123 6.38 10.73 -17.95
N LEU A 124 7.32 10.94 -18.88
CA LEU A 124 8.17 9.88 -19.42
C LEU A 124 9.09 9.30 -18.36
N ARG A 125 9.74 10.14 -17.54
CA ARG A 125 10.62 9.69 -16.47
C ARG A 125 9.87 8.84 -15.45
N ILE A 126 8.73 9.33 -14.94
CA ILE A 126 7.92 8.62 -13.95
C ILE A 126 7.41 7.29 -14.54
N ALA A 127 6.95 7.28 -15.79
CA ALA A 127 6.50 6.07 -16.45
C ALA A 127 7.63 5.04 -16.61
N GLN A 128 8.84 5.49 -16.97
CA GLN A 128 10.00 4.63 -17.11
C GLN A 128 10.41 4.02 -15.76
N GLU A 129 10.59 4.84 -14.73
CA GLU A 129 10.97 4.39 -13.38
C GLU A 129 9.94 3.40 -12.80
N ALA A 130 8.64 3.66 -12.99
CA ALA A 130 7.58 2.74 -12.59
C ALA A 130 7.59 1.44 -13.40
N ALA A 131 7.85 1.50 -14.71
CA ALA A 131 7.96 0.32 -15.56
C ALA A 131 9.16 -0.56 -15.18
N GLU A 132 10.31 0.03 -14.85
CA GLU A 132 11.49 -0.68 -14.35
C GLU A 132 11.20 -1.40 -13.03
N ALA A 133 10.48 -0.74 -12.10
CA ALA A 133 10.03 -1.35 -10.86
C ALA A 133 9.09 -2.54 -11.07
N LEU A 134 8.13 -2.41 -11.99
CA LEU A 134 7.16 -3.47 -12.32
C LEU A 134 7.85 -4.66 -12.99
N ASP A 135 8.70 -4.42 -13.99
CA ASP A 135 9.46 -5.47 -14.67
C ASP A 135 10.36 -6.23 -13.69
N TYR A 136 11.04 -5.51 -12.78
CA TYR A 136 11.80 -6.14 -11.71
C TYR A 136 10.92 -7.05 -10.85
N ALA A 137 9.76 -6.57 -10.38
CA ALA A 137 8.85 -7.36 -9.55
C ALA A 137 8.32 -8.60 -10.30
N HIS A 138 7.95 -8.45 -11.57
CA HIS A 138 7.43 -9.54 -12.40
C HIS A 138 8.46 -10.66 -12.60
N ARG A 139 9.73 -10.31 -12.83
CA ARG A 139 10.84 -11.29 -12.90
C ARG A 139 11.05 -12.06 -11.59
N HIS A 140 10.62 -11.49 -10.46
CA HIS A 140 10.65 -12.11 -9.14
C HIS A 140 9.31 -12.77 -8.76
N GLY A 141 8.36 -12.90 -9.71
CA GLY A 141 7.07 -13.56 -9.50
C GLY A 141 6.09 -12.77 -8.65
N VAL A 142 6.31 -11.46 -8.47
CA VAL A 142 5.41 -10.56 -7.74
C VAL A 142 4.66 -9.68 -8.74
N ILE A 143 3.33 -9.68 -8.66
CA ILE A 143 2.45 -8.82 -9.45
C ILE A 143 1.89 -7.75 -8.52
N HIS A 144 1.92 -6.48 -8.93
CA HIS A 144 1.53 -5.33 -8.12
C HIS A 144 0.02 -5.30 -7.84
N ARG A 145 -0.80 -5.42 -8.89
CA ARG A 145 -2.28 -5.49 -8.90
C ARG A 145 -3.04 -4.24 -8.45
N ASP A 146 -2.36 -3.19 -8.01
CA ASP A 146 -3.00 -1.91 -7.65
C ASP A 146 -2.17 -0.71 -8.13
N VAL A 147 -1.71 -0.73 -9.38
CA VAL A 147 -0.92 0.37 -9.95
C VAL A 147 -1.81 1.59 -10.14
N LYS A 148 -1.53 2.67 -9.40
CA LYS A 148 -2.29 3.93 -9.47
C LYS A 148 -1.45 5.11 -8.97
N PRO A 149 -1.82 6.36 -9.30
CA PRO A 149 -1.05 7.55 -8.88
C PRO A 149 -0.86 7.69 -7.37
N GLU A 150 -1.76 7.15 -6.55
CA GLU A 150 -1.64 7.16 -5.09
C GLU A 150 -0.49 6.28 -4.57
N ASN A 151 -0.13 5.24 -5.33
CA ASN A 151 0.92 4.28 -4.95
C ASN A 151 2.28 4.64 -5.58
N ILE A 152 2.35 5.70 -6.38
CA ILE A 152 3.60 6.25 -6.92
C ILE A 152 3.97 7.45 -6.07
N LEU A 153 5.00 7.31 -5.24
CA LEU A 153 5.54 8.38 -4.42
C LEU A 153 6.65 9.11 -5.17
N LEU A 154 6.67 10.44 -5.07
CA LEU A 154 7.66 11.30 -5.68
C LEU A 154 8.54 11.89 -4.59
N ALA A 155 9.84 11.59 -4.64
CA ALA A 155 10.82 12.13 -3.69
C ALA A 155 12.16 12.32 -4.37
N GLU A 156 12.84 13.41 -4.02
CA GLU A 156 14.20 13.74 -4.50
C GLU A 156 14.35 13.66 -6.04
N GLY A 157 13.30 13.96 -6.79
CA GLY A 157 13.31 13.91 -8.26
C GLY A 157 13.09 12.52 -8.87
N HIS A 158 12.86 11.49 -8.06
CA HIS A 158 12.59 10.12 -8.48
C HIS A 158 11.20 9.66 -8.07
N SER A 159 10.72 8.59 -8.70
CA SER A 159 9.50 7.89 -8.32
C SER A 159 9.80 6.54 -7.66
N LEU A 160 8.98 6.22 -6.65
CA LEU A 160 9.01 4.98 -5.89
C LEU A 160 7.61 4.35 -5.96
N LEU A 161 7.53 3.11 -6.40
CA LEU A 161 6.28 2.36 -6.43
C LEU A 161 6.10 1.60 -5.11
N ALA A 162 4.98 1.85 -4.43
CA ALA A 162 4.65 1.32 -3.11
C ALA A 162 3.52 0.27 -3.16
N ASP A 163 3.34 -0.49 -2.07
CA ASP A 163 2.24 -1.46 -1.89
C ASP A 163 2.25 -2.70 -2.82
N PHE A 164 3.44 -3.13 -3.28
CA PHE A 164 3.60 -4.36 -4.06
C PHE A 164 2.97 -5.58 -3.40
N GLY A 165 2.20 -6.36 -4.18
CA GLY A 165 1.69 -7.66 -3.76
C GLY A 165 0.63 -7.63 -2.65
N ILE A 166 0.35 -6.47 -2.07
CA ILE A 166 -0.65 -6.34 -1.00
C ILE A 166 -2.04 -6.59 -1.56
N ALA A 167 -2.35 -6.08 -2.75
CA ALA A 167 -3.64 -6.33 -3.40
C ALA A 167 -3.92 -7.83 -3.63
N ARG A 168 -2.90 -8.67 -3.84
CA ARG A 168 -3.08 -10.13 -3.91
C ARG A 168 -3.48 -10.73 -2.56
N ALA A 169 -2.86 -10.27 -1.47
CA ALA A 169 -3.28 -10.65 -0.13
C ALA A 169 -4.76 -10.30 0.05
N LEU A 170 -5.15 -9.12 -0.45
CA LEU A 170 -6.52 -8.59 -0.41
C LEU A 170 -7.56 -9.37 -1.22
N GLN A 171 -7.16 -10.00 -2.33
CA GLN A 171 -8.09 -10.60 -3.30
C GLN A 171 -8.46 -12.07 -3.06
N GLY A 172 -7.82 -12.79 -2.14
CA GLY A 172 -8.00 -14.25 -2.06
C GLY A 172 -8.70 -14.77 -0.81
N GLY A 173 -9.70 -14.03 -0.33
CA GLY A 173 -10.88 -14.72 0.19
C GLY A 173 -11.61 -15.36 -0.99
N ASP A 174 -12.09 -16.61 -0.83
CA ASP A 174 -12.80 -17.37 -1.86
C ASP A 174 -14.17 -16.77 -2.25
N GLN A 175 -14.48 -15.62 -1.65
CA GLN A 175 -15.61 -14.78 -1.97
C GLN A 175 -15.03 -13.44 -2.45
N LEU A 176 -15.51 -12.97 -3.61
CA LEU A 176 -15.77 -11.54 -3.75
C LEU A 176 -16.33 -11.09 -2.41
N THR A 177 -15.64 -10.18 -1.71
CA THR A 177 -16.05 -9.67 -0.40
C THR A 177 -17.57 -9.69 -0.28
N GLU A 178 -18.15 -10.45 0.65
CA GLU A 178 -19.60 -10.57 0.86
C GLU A 178 -20.29 -9.19 1.04
N THR A 179 -19.49 -8.13 1.20
CA THR A 179 -19.85 -6.71 1.26
C THR A 179 -19.87 -5.95 -0.09
N GLY A 180 -19.59 -6.60 -1.23
CA GLY A 180 -19.57 -5.95 -2.55
C GLY A 180 -18.47 -4.90 -2.75
N MET A 181 -17.44 -4.89 -1.91
CA MET A 181 -16.30 -3.98 -2.02
C MET A 181 -15.25 -4.55 -2.97
N ALA A 182 -15.24 -4.08 -4.22
CA ALA A 182 -14.17 -4.36 -5.16
C ALA A 182 -12.80 -4.03 -4.52
N VAL A 183 -11.93 -5.03 -4.40
CA VAL A 183 -10.60 -4.89 -3.82
C VAL A 183 -9.68 -4.24 -4.85
N GLY A 184 -9.45 -2.94 -4.68
CA GLY A 184 -8.62 -2.09 -5.52
C GLY A 184 -9.36 -0.79 -5.84
N THR A 185 -8.79 0.07 -6.70
CA THR A 185 -9.50 1.25 -7.18
C THR A 185 -10.12 0.94 -8.55
N PRO A 186 -11.47 0.81 -8.69
CA PRO A 186 -12.11 0.33 -9.93
C PRO A 186 -11.72 1.10 -11.19
N ALA A 187 -11.35 2.37 -11.03
CA ALA A 187 -10.89 3.21 -12.13
C ALA A 187 -9.56 2.76 -12.77
N TYR A 188 -8.76 1.92 -12.09
CA TYR A 188 -7.43 1.48 -12.50
C TYR A 188 -7.31 -0.04 -12.68
N MET A 189 -8.40 -0.80 -12.47
CA MET A 189 -8.39 -2.24 -12.64
C MET A 189 -8.32 -2.64 -14.11
N SER A 190 -7.57 -3.69 -14.40
CA SER A 190 -7.63 -4.35 -15.70
C SER A 190 -8.96 -5.09 -15.91
N PRO A 191 -9.37 -5.38 -17.15
CA PRO A 191 -10.59 -6.14 -17.43
C PRO A 191 -10.61 -7.49 -16.73
N GLU A 192 -9.48 -8.21 -16.70
CA GLU A 192 -9.34 -9.49 -16.02
C GLU A 192 -9.44 -9.37 -14.49
N GLN A 193 -9.02 -8.24 -13.90
CA GLN A 193 -9.26 -7.96 -12.49
C GLN A 193 -10.73 -7.65 -12.21
N ALA A 194 -11.37 -6.88 -13.09
CA ALA A 194 -12.77 -6.49 -12.94
C ALA A 194 -13.72 -7.69 -13.14
N SER A 195 -13.34 -8.67 -13.97
CA SER A 195 -14.08 -9.93 -14.16
C SER A 195 -13.85 -10.94 -13.05
N GLY A 196 -12.92 -10.69 -12.12
CA GLY A 196 -12.60 -11.59 -11.02
C GLY A 196 -11.83 -12.84 -11.47
N GLU A 197 -11.07 -12.76 -12.57
CA GLU A 197 -10.26 -13.89 -13.02
C GLU A 197 -9.24 -14.30 -11.95
N ARG A 198 -9.19 -15.62 -11.67
CA ARG A 198 -8.32 -16.17 -10.63
C ARG A 198 -6.84 -16.16 -11.02
N ALA A 199 -6.55 -16.20 -12.33
CA ALA A 199 -5.22 -16.25 -12.89
C ALA A 199 -4.83 -14.90 -13.50
N LEU A 200 -4.39 -13.98 -12.65
CA LEU A 200 -3.82 -12.70 -13.09
C LEU A 200 -2.32 -12.87 -13.37
N ASP A 201 -1.83 -12.25 -14.45
CA ASP A 201 -0.42 -12.21 -14.82
C ASP A 201 0.11 -10.77 -14.92
N ALA A 202 1.37 -10.61 -15.35
CA ALA A 202 2.03 -9.32 -15.47
C ALA A 202 1.27 -8.28 -16.32
N ARG A 203 0.43 -8.71 -17.26
CA ARG A 203 -0.33 -7.81 -18.15
C ARG A 203 -1.32 -6.94 -17.39
N THR A 204 -1.76 -7.40 -16.22
CA THR A 204 -2.62 -6.64 -15.32
C THR A 204 -1.99 -5.33 -14.86
N ASP A 205 -0.68 -5.32 -14.60
CA ASP A 205 0.00 -4.10 -14.13
C ASP A 205 0.33 -3.12 -15.27
N VAL A 206 0.35 -3.61 -16.51
CA VAL A 206 0.59 -2.79 -17.72
C VAL A 206 -0.70 -2.13 -18.19
N TYR A 207 -1.86 -2.59 -17.74
CA TYR A 207 -3.13 -2.01 -18.12
C TYR A 207 -3.28 -0.59 -17.57
N ALA A 208 -3.44 0.37 -18.49
CA ALA A 208 -3.81 1.74 -18.15
C ALA A 208 -5.24 2.00 -18.61
N ARG A 209 -6.18 2.13 -17.67
CA ARG A 209 -7.46 2.76 -17.98
C ARG A 209 -7.24 4.26 -18.08
N ARG A 210 -7.78 4.90 -19.13
CA ARG A 210 -7.87 6.37 -19.19
C ARG A 210 -8.71 6.86 -18.00
N GLY A 211 -8.05 7.32 -16.94
CA GLY A 211 -8.69 8.12 -15.89
C GLY A 211 -9.13 9.43 -16.51
N ARG A 212 -10.40 9.80 -16.33
CA ARG A 212 -10.88 11.15 -16.67
C ARG A 212 -10.29 12.17 -15.73
#